data_AF-A0A970Z5Q3-F1
#
_entry.id   AF-A0A970Z5Q3-F1
#
_cell.length_a   1.000
_cell.length_b   1.000
_cell.length_c   1.000
_cell.angle_alpha   90.00
_cell.angle_beta   90.00
_cell.angle_gamma   90.00
#
_symmetry.space_group_name_H-M   'P 1'
#
loop_
_entity.id
_entity.type
_entity.pdbx_description
1 polymer ?
#
loop_
_entity_poly.entity_id
_entity_poly.type
_entity_poly.pdbx_seq_one_letter_code
_entity_poly.pdbx_strand_id
1 'polypeptide(L)'
;MTIFATRANAPGRNLDLQNLLAIFQDRRARALDVIAGTGAIHARDGRLVLDGTEPHLGPEGVTMTDGSYTLNDVAMAGIADKLGIPLAYLRRMHTDAVDLFDVNVNGWLSRLDRRLLIRVLRDETGSGVVRACLSDKYAIMNDEDVLLAALEGIRASGAPVQVEGADISDRRFYLKVSAPTVRALAPGLLANYRSPFNGRSGADLPVVWAGFV
;
A
#
# COMPACT_ATOMS: atom_id res chain seq x y z
N MET A 1 -12.98 30.86 -15.07
CA MET A 1 -12.36 29.97 -16.06
C MET A 1 -11.01 29.54 -15.50
N THR A 2 -11.02 28.55 -14.61
CA THR A 2 -9.82 28.13 -13.87
C THR A 2 -9.17 27.00 -14.63
N ILE A 3 -8.04 27.30 -15.25
CA ILE A 3 -7.24 26.35 -16.03
C ILE A 3 -6.67 25.32 -15.06
N PHE A 4 -7.11 24.07 -15.16
CA PHE A 4 -6.46 22.95 -14.49
C PHE A 4 -5.08 22.76 -15.13
N ALA A 5 -4.03 23.14 -14.41
CA ALA A 5 -2.66 22.87 -14.81
C ALA A 5 -2.45 21.35 -14.87
N THR A 6 -2.23 20.83 -16.07
CA THR A 6 -1.81 19.45 -16.32
C THR A 6 -0.45 19.24 -15.66
N ARG A 7 -0.44 18.70 -14.44
CA ARG A 7 0.80 18.24 -13.79
C ARG A 7 1.26 16.97 -14.48
N ALA A 8 2.52 16.94 -14.91
CA ALA A 8 3.16 15.74 -15.45
C ALA A 8 2.92 14.51 -14.55
N ASN A 9 2.53 13.39 -15.15
CA ASN A 9 2.18 12.16 -14.45
C ASN A 9 3.38 11.59 -13.69
N ALA A 10 3.30 11.58 -12.36
CA ALA A 10 4.14 10.71 -11.53
C ALA A 10 3.77 9.24 -11.80
N PRO A 11 4.70 8.27 -11.65
CA PRO A 11 4.37 6.86 -11.80
C PRO A 11 3.21 6.49 -10.87
N GLY A 12 2.21 5.80 -11.41
CA GLY A 12 1.01 5.40 -10.68
C GLY A 12 -0.12 6.43 -10.61
N ARG A 13 -0.11 7.50 -11.43
CA ARG A 13 -1.22 8.46 -11.51
C ARG A 13 -2.05 8.35 -12.77
N ASN A 14 -3.35 8.62 -12.65
CA ASN A 14 -4.34 8.64 -13.71
C ASN A 14 -4.31 7.37 -14.57
N LEU A 15 -4.19 6.22 -13.90
CA LEU A 15 -4.14 4.90 -14.51
C LEU A 15 -5.53 4.53 -15.03
N ASP A 16 -5.60 4.02 -16.25
CA ASP A 16 -6.78 3.30 -16.70
C ASP A 16 -6.87 1.91 -16.03
N LEU A 17 -8.01 1.23 -16.22
CA LEU A 17 -8.27 -0.06 -15.60
C LEU A 17 -7.31 -1.17 -16.08
N GLN A 18 -6.86 -1.13 -17.33
CA GLN A 18 -5.98 -2.17 -17.87
C GLN A 18 -4.58 -2.06 -17.24
N ASN A 19 -4.04 -0.85 -17.20
CA ASN A 19 -2.76 -0.54 -16.57
C ASN A 19 -2.81 -0.82 -15.06
N LEU A 20 -3.93 -0.48 -14.41
CA LEU A 20 -4.13 -0.79 -13.00
C LEU A 20 -4.11 -2.29 -12.72
N LEU A 21 -4.81 -3.09 -13.54
CA LEU A 21 -4.82 -4.54 -13.39
C LEU A 21 -3.44 -5.15 -13.60
N ALA A 22 -2.69 -4.69 -14.59
CA ALA A 22 -1.33 -5.14 -14.84
C ALA A 22 -0.40 -4.87 -13.64
N ILE A 23 -0.52 -3.68 -13.02
CA ILE A 23 0.23 -3.34 -11.81
C ILE A 23 -0.12 -4.27 -10.64
N PHE A 24 -1.40 -4.60 -10.45
CA PHE A 24 -1.80 -5.51 -9.37
C PHE A 24 -1.32 -6.93 -9.61
N GLN A 25 -1.45 -7.44 -10.83
CA GLN A 25 -0.97 -8.78 -11.18
C GLN A 25 0.54 -8.92 -10.96
N ASP A 26 1.31 -7.93 -11.39
CA ASP A 26 2.76 -7.87 -11.15
C ASP A 26 3.08 -7.82 -9.64
N ARG A 27 2.45 -6.92 -8.88
CA ARG A 27 2.64 -6.83 -7.43
C ARG A 27 2.28 -8.13 -6.72
N ARG A 28 1.20 -8.80 -7.14
CA ARG A 28 0.75 -10.07 -6.58
C ARG A 28 1.74 -11.18 -6.86
N ALA A 29 2.25 -11.26 -8.09
CA ALA A 29 3.25 -12.26 -8.47
C ALA A 29 4.55 -12.12 -7.67
N ARG A 30 4.92 -10.88 -7.32
CA ARG A 30 6.15 -10.57 -6.57
C ARG A 30 5.94 -10.45 -5.06
N ALA A 31 4.70 -10.54 -4.58
CA ALA A 31 4.39 -10.42 -3.16
C ALA A 31 5.00 -11.58 -2.37
N LEU A 32 5.56 -11.23 -1.22
CA LEU A 32 6.01 -12.17 -0.21
C LEU A 32 5.63 -11.60 1.16
N ASP A 33 4.81 -12.33 1.90
CA ASP A 33 4.39 -11.95 3.24
C ASP A 33 4.98 -12.97 4.23
N VAL A 34 5.84 -12.50 5.15
CA VAL A 34 6.60 -13.34 6.08
C VAL A 34 6.22 -13.00 7.51
N ILE A 35 5.81 -14.01 8.28
CA ILE A 35 5.71 -13.89 9.73
C ILE A 35 7.01 -14.41 10.33
N ALA A 36 7.89 -13.49 10.72
CA ALA A 36 9.20 -13.83 11.27
C ALA A 36 9.29 -13.46 12.74
N GLY A 37 9.93 -14.33 13.53
CA GLY A 37 10.42 -13.94 14.85
C GLY A 37 11.51 -12.87 14.68
N THR A 38 11.59 -11.93 15.61
CA THR A 38 12.60 -10.87 15.62
C THR A 38 14.05 -11.36 15.53
N GLY A 39 14.33 -12.59 15.98
CA GLY A 39 15.64 -13.23 15.85
C GLY A 39 16.02 -13.66 14.43
N ALA A 40 15.06 -13.71 13.49
CA ALA A 40 15.26 -14.03 12.06
C ALA A 40 15.16 -12.78 11.18
N ILE A 41 15.25 -11.59 11.79
CA ILE A 41 15.18 -10.29 11.13
C ILE A 41 16.43 -9.51 11.53
N HIS A 42 17.17 -9.03 10.53
CA HIS A 42 18.40 -8.28 10.75
C HIS A 42 18.45 -7.04 9.89
N ALA A 43 19.09 -5.99 10.38
CA ALA A 43 19.50 -4.85 9.56
C ALA A 43 20.96 -5.02 9.12
N ARG A 44 21.21 -4.85 7.82
CA ARG A 44 22.57 -4.88 7.24
C ARG A 44 22.63 -3.95 6.04
N ASP A 45 23.62 -3.05 6.03
CA ASP A 45 23.85 -2.05 5.01
C ASP A 45 22.59 -1.19 4.73
N GLY A 46 21.83 -0.87 5.79
CA GLY A 46 20.58 -0.10 5.66
C GLY A 46 19.42 -0.88 5.03
N ARG A 47 19.57 -2.20 4.85
CA ARG A 47 18.54 -3.11 4.33
C ARG A 47 18.02 -4.02 5.44
N LEU A 48 16.83 -4.56 5.26
CA LEU A 48 16.29 -5.61 6.12
C LEU A 48 16.59 -6.97 5.50
N VAL A 49 17.32 -7.80 6.24
CA VAL A 49 17.63 -9.18 5.92
C VAL A 49 16.65 -10.07 6.66
N LEU A 50 16.02 -11.01 5.94
CA LEU A 50 15.12 -12.01 6.50
C LEU A 50 15.69 -13.40 6.22
N ASP A 51 15.79 -14.21 7.26
CA ASP A 51 16.38 -15.53 7.14
C ASP A 51 15.49 -16.49 6.35
N GLY A 52 16.09 -17.23 5.42
CA GLY A 52 15.42 -18.33 4.71
C GLY A 52 14.24 -17.91 3.83
N THR A 53 14.20 -16.66 3.35
CA THR A 53 13.09 -16.14 2.53
C THR A 53 13.33 -16.21 1.03
N GLU A 54 14.56 -16.46 0.58
CA GLU A 54 14.93 -16.43 -0.83
C GLU A 54 15.35 -17.83 -1.34
N PRO A 55 14.68 -18.41 -2.35
CA PRO A 55 15.09 -19.68 -2.92
C PRO A 55 16.28 -19.52 -3.86
N HIS A 56 17.37 -20.21 -3.55
CA HIS A 56 18.55 -20.34 -4.42
C HIS A 56 18.56 -21.72 -5.10
N LEU A 57 18.56 -21.74 -6.43
CA LEU A 57 18.66 -22.97 -7.21
C LEU A 57 20.14 -23.30 -7.48
N GLY A 58 20.62 -24.39 -6.88
CA GLY A 58 21.96 -24.91 -7.07
C GLY A 58 21.96 -26.30 -7.71
N PRO A 59 23.15 -26.87 -7.99
CA PRO A 59 23.30 -28.21 -8.55
C PRO A 59 22.64 -29.32 -7.71
N GLU A 60 22.55 -29.11 -6.40
CA GLU A 60 21.98 -30.05 -5.42
C GLU A 60 20.47 -29.84 -5.16
N GLY A 61 19.82 -28.95 -5.93
CA GLY A 61 18.41 -28.61 -5.76
C GLY A 61 18.18 -27.19 -5.24
N VAL A 62 17.10 -26.97 -4.51
CA VAL A 62 16.69 -25.64 -4.00
C VAL A 62 17.09 -25.51 -2.53
N THR A 63 17.95 -24.55 -2.22
CA THR A 63 18.30 -24.15 -0.86
C THR A 63 17.67 -22.80 -0.52
N MET A 64 17.21 -22.61 0.71
CA MET A 64 16.76 -21.29 1.17
C MET A 64 17.95 -20.47 1.65
N THR A 65 18.03 -19.24 1.18
CA THR A 65 19.01 -18.22 1.56
C THR A 65 18.31 -17.01 2.13
N ASP A 66 19.08 -16.11 2.72
CA ASP A 66 18.53 -14.89 3.31
C ASP A 66 18.15 -13.88 2.22
N GLY A 67 16.95 -13.34 2.30
CA GLY A 67 16.53 -12.25 1.42
C GLY A 67 16.96 -10.90 1.97
N SER A 68 17.53 -10.04 1.12
CA SER A 68 17.92 -8.67 1.51
C SER A 68 17.08 -7.63 0.80
N TYR A 69 16.36 -6.82 1.57
CA TYR A 69 15.30 -5.95 1.06
C TYR A 69 15.52 -4.50 1.46
N THR A 70 15.34 -3.58 0.51
CA THR A 70 15.31 -2.15 0.81
C THR A 70 14.05 -1.79 1.61
N LEU A 71 14.06 -0.66 2.31
CA LEU A 71 12.91 -0.20 3.08
C LEU A 71 12.24 0.95 2.34
N ASN A 72 10.93 0.83 2.11
CA ASN A 72 10.17 2.02 1.76
C ASN A 72 9.79 2.82 3.02
N ASP A 73 9.20 3.98 2.76
CA ASP A 73 8.89 4.96 3.78
C ASP A 73 7.78 4.51 4.75
N VAL A 74 6.95 3.55 4.35
CA VAL A 74 5.92 2.91 5.17
C VAL A 74 6.52 1.84 6.08
N ALA A 75 7.39 0.99 5.54
CA ALA A 75 8.13 -0.01 6.31
C ALA A 75 9.02 0.64 7.36
N MET A 76 9.71 1.73 7.01
CA MET A 76 10.54 2.47 7.97
C MET A 76 9.72 3.04 9.13
N ALA A 77 8.52 3.57 8.85
CA ALA A 77 7.59 4.00 9.88
C ALA A 77 7.11 2.84 10.77
N GLY A 78 6.83 1.68 10.17
CA GLY A 78 6.47 0.46 10.89
C GLY A 78 7.59 -0.03 11.82
N ILE A 79 8.84 -0.07 11.32
CA ILE A 79 10.01 -0.47 12.12
C ILE A 79 10.21 0.51 13.28
N ALA A 80 10.17 1.81 13.01
CA ALA A 80 10.28 2.85 14.03
C ALA A 80 9.26 2.64 15.17
N ASP A 81 7.99 2.42 14.81
CA ASP A 81 6.91 2.13 15.77
C ASP A 81 7.17 0.86 16.59
N LYS A 82 7.52 -0.26 15.93
CA LYS A 82 7.72 -1.54 16.62
C LYS A 82 8.94 -1.58 17.53
N LEU A 83 9.98 -0.80 17.21
CA LEU A 83 11.20 -0.72 18.00
C LEU A 83 11.20 0.46 18.99
N GLY A 84 10.18 1.32 18.96
CA GLY A 84 10.12 2.51 19.81
C GLY A 84 11.18 3.57 19.46
N ILE A 85 11.65 3.61 18.21
CA ILE A 85 12.66 4.58 17.74
C ILE A 85 11.93 5.77 17.09
N PRO A 86 12.26 7.02 17.42
CA PRO A 86 11.69 8.18 16.73
C PRO A 86 11.95 8.12 15.21
N LEU A 87 10.89 8.16 14.39
CA LEU A 87 11.00 7.96 12.93
C LEU A 87 11.95 8.96 12.25
N ALA A 88 11.95 10.23 12.66
CA ALA A 88 12.86 11.23 12.12
C ALA A 88 14.33 10.87 12.39
N TYR A 89 14.61 10.29 13.57
CA TYR A 89 15.94 9.85 13.92
C TYR A 89 16.35 8.59 13.14
N LEU A 90 15.44 7.61 13.02
CA LEU A 90 15.67 6.41 12.22
C LEU A 90 15.99 6.74 10.75
N ARG A 91 15.23 7.67 10.14
CA ARG A 91 15.48 8.17 8.78
C ARG A 91 16.83 8.85 8.62
N ARG A 92 17.20 9.68 9.61
CA ARG A 92 18.50 10.36 9.63
C ARG A 92 19.63 9.36 9.68
N MET A 93 19.56 8.35 10.55
CA MET A 93 20.56 7.28 10.58
C MET A 93 20.61 6.53 9.26
N HIS A 94 19.45 6.17 8.69
CA HIS A 94 19.40 5.46 7.42
C HIS A 94 20.04 6.23 6.25
N THR A 95 20.01 7.57 6.29
CA THR A 95 20.58 8.42 5.23
C THR A 95 22.05 8.78 5.49
N ASP A 96 22.35 9.20 6.71
CA ASP A 96 23.61 9.87 7.06
C ASP A 96 24.60 8.97 7.83
N ALA A 97 24.13 7.88 8.44
CA ALA A 97 24.92 7.01 9.31
C ALA A 97 24.35 5.57 9.35
N VAL A 98 24.47 4.86 8.21
CA VAL A 98 23.91 3.50 8.02
C VAL A 98 24.41 2.50 9.06
N ASP A 99 25.66 2.64 9.50
CA ASP A 99 26.24 1.83 10.58
C ASP A 99 25.44 1.95 11.88
N LEU A 100 25.05 3.18 12.26
CA LEU A 100 24.19 3.42 13.42
C LEU A 100 22.78 2.89 13.21
N PHE A 101 22.26 2.95 11.98
CA PHE A 101 20.96 2.37 11.66
C PHE A 101 20.98 0.86 11.94
N ASP A 102 21.96 0.14 11.39
CA ASP A 102 22.07 -1.32 11.54
C ASP A 102 22.23 -1.72 13.00
N VAL A 103 23.16 -1.08 13.72
CA VAL A 103 23.42 -1.37 15.13
C VAL A 103 22.19 -1.13 16.00
N ASN A 104 21.47 -0.02 15.80
CA ASN A 104 20.29 0.29 16.60
C ASN A 104 19.13 -0.65 16.28
N VAL A 105 18.84 -0.90 15.01
CA VAL A 105 17.74 -1.80 14.61
C VAL A 105 17.98 -3.21 15.14
N ASN A 106 19.18 -3.76 14.94
CA ASN A 106 19.55 -5.08 15.47
C ASN A 106 19.54 -5.13 17.01
N GLY A 107 20.02 -4.06 17.65
CA GLY A 107 20.01 -3.92 19.10
C GLY A 107 18.61 -4.00 19.70
N TRP A 108 17.63 -3.35 19.07
CA TRP A 108 16.24 -3.41 19.54
C TRP A 108 15.53 -4.71 19.14
N LEU A 109 15.77 -5.23 17.93
CA LEU A 109 15.20 -6.52 17.50
C LEU A 109 15.61 -7.67 18.44
N SER A 110 16.88 -7.74 18.84
CA SER A 110 17.39 -8.78 19.77
C SER A 110 16.79 -8.73 21.17
N ARG A 111 16.23 -7.59 21.58
CA ARG A 111 15.58 -7.40 22.89
C ARG A 111 14.07 -7.58 22.83
N LEU A 112 13.52 -7.66 21.63
CA LEU A 112 12.10 -7.81 21.39
C LEU A 112 11.81 -9.29 21.20
N ASP A 113 11.01 -9.90 22.06
CA ASP A 113 10.56 -11.29 21.88
C ASP A 113 9.15 -11.30 21.30
N ARG A 114 9.05 -11.15 19.97
CA ARG A 114 7.76 -11.21 19.26
C ARG A 114 7.93 -11.58 17.81
N ARG A 115 6.80 -11.88 17.16
CA ARG A 115 6.73 -12.05 15.71
C ARG A 115 6.20 -10.78 15.05
N LEU A 116 6.74 -10.49 13.88
CA LEU A 116 6.32 -9.37 13.04
C LEU A 116 5.88 -9.91 11.68
N LEU A 117 4.88 -9.25 11.09
CA LEU A 117 4.51 -9.47 9.70
C LEU A 117 5.32 -8.50 8.84
N ILE A 118 6.22 -9.04 8.03
CA ILE A 118 7.02 -8.29 7.06
C ILE A 118 6.45 -8.54 5.67
N ARG A 119 5.98 -7.46 5.04
CA ARG A 119 5.40 -7.51 3.70
C ARG A 119 6.43 -7.01 2.69
N VAL A 120 6.76 -7.85 1.73
CA VAL A 120 7.81 -7.64 0.74
C VAL A 120 7.22 -7.67 -0.67
N LEU A 121 7.77 -6.83 -1.54
CA LEU A 121 7.66 -6.96 -2.99
C LEU A 121 9.04 -7.31 -3.53
N ARG A 122 9.19 -8.55 -3.99
CA ARG A 122 10.44 -9.06 -4.57
C ARG A 122 10.75 -8.38 -5.90
N ASP A 123 12.01 -8.30 -6.25
CA ASP A 123 12.45 -8.07 -7.62
C ASP A 123 12.80 -9.41 -8.29
N GLU A 124 13.23 -9.36 -9.55
CA GLU A 124 13.61 -10.55 -10.32
C GLU A 124 14.95 -11.17 -9.88
N THR A 125 15.69 -10.51 -8.97
CA THR A 125 17.08 -10.85 -8.63
C THR A 125 17.27 -11.34 -7.19
N GLY A 126 16.18 -11.72 -6.52
CA GLY A 126 16.21 -12.22 -5.14
C GLY A 126 16.46 -11.14 -4.09
N SER A 127 16.17 -9.89 -4.46
CA SER A 127 16.12 -8.72 -3.58
C SER A 127 14.67 -8.19 -3.58
N GLY A 128 14.45 -6.97 -3.10
CA GLY A 128 13.16 -6.30 -3.23
C GLY A 128 13.03 -5.13 -2.28
N VAL A 129 11.78 -4.80 -1.99
CA VAL A 129 11.41 -3.75 -1.05
C VAL A 129 10.47 -4.30 0.02
N VAL A 130 10.81 -4.08 1.28
CA VAL A 130 9.85 -4.17 2.37
C VAL A 130 8.89 -2.99 2.23
N ARG A 131 7.63 -3.29 1.96
CA ARG A 131 6.56 -2.31 1.81
C ARG A 131 5.80 -2.03 3.11
N ALA A 132 5.88 -2.95 4.08
CA ALA A 132 5.30 -2.75 5.42
C ALA A 132 5.95 -3.66 6.47
N CYS A 133 6.03 -3.15 7.71
CA CYS A 133 6.38 -3.91 8.91
C CYS A 133 5.25 -3.75 9.93
N LEU A 134 4.57 -4.83 10.28
CA LEU A 134 3.30 -4.85 11.00
C LEU A 134 3.36 -5.86 12.16
N SER A 135 2.36 -5.83 13.05
CA SER A 135 2.18 -6.93 14.02
C SER A 135 1.74 -8.21 13.31
N ASP A 136 2.11 -9.36 13.85
CA ASP A 136 1.69 -10.68 13.35
C ASP A 136 0.16 -10.92 13.33
N LYS A 137 -0.61 -10.16 14.12
CA LYS A 137 -2.08 -10.19 14.13
C LYS A 137 -2.75 -9.43 12.98
N TYR A 138 -1.99 -8.70 12.16
CA TYR A 138 -2.57 -7.89 11.10
C TYR A 138 -3.08 -8.78 9.97
N ALA A 139 -4.32 -8.53 9.49
CA ALA A 139 -4.88 -9.29 8.38
C ALA A 139 -4.14 -8.99 7.08
N ILE A 140 -3.67 -10.03 6.40
CA ILE A 140 -3.03 -9.90 5.09
C ILE A 140 -4.13 -9.61 4.07
N MET A 141 -4.20 -8.36 3.63
CA MET A 141 -5.13 -7.89 2.60
C MET A 141 -4.38 -7.01 1.62
N ASN A 142 -4.64 -7.19 0.32
CA ASN A 142 -4.10 -6.31 -0.71
C ASN A 142 -5.16 -5.33 -1.22
N ASP A 143 -4.68 -4.23 -1.79
CA ASP A 143 -5.46 -3.23 -2.50
C ASP A 143 -6.27 -3.83 -3.67
N GLU A 144 -5.70 -4.80 -4.39
CA GLU A 144 -6.41 -5.57 -5.43
C GLU A 144 -7.65 -6.28 -4.89
N ASP A 145 -7.55 -6.94 -3.73
CA ASP A 145 -8.65 -7.71 -3.16
C ASP A 145 -9.84 -6.78 -2.81
N VAL A 146 -9.52 -5.61 -2.22
CA VAL A 146 -10.51 -4.57 -1.90
C VAL A 146 -11.14 -4.00 -3.17
N LEU A 147 -10.34 -3.73 -4.20
CA LEU A 147 -10.83 -3.22 -5.47
C LEU A 147 -11.78 -4.21 -6.15
N LEU A 148 -11.39 -5.49 -6.25
CA LEU A 148 -12.21 -6.51 -6.87
C LEU A 148 -13.54 -6.68 -6.15
N ALA A 149 -13.53 -6.69 -4.82
CA ALA A 149 -14.75 -6.73 -4.01
C ALA A 149 -15.66 -5.50 -4.25
N ALA A 150 -15.07 -4.30 -4.33
CA ALA A 150 -15.83 -3.08 -4.60
C ALA A 150 -16.44 -3.07 -6.02
N LEU A 151 -15.66 -3.47 -7.03
CA LEU A 151 -16.13 -3.58 -8.43
C LEU A 151 -17.21 -4.65 -8.58
N GLU A 152 -17.10 -5.77 -7.87
CA GLU A 152 -18.12 -6.80 -7.83
C GLU A 152 -19.43 -6.27 -7.23
N GLY A 153 -19.36 -5.54 -6.11
CA GLY A 153 -20.53 -4.89 -5.51
C GLY A 153 -21.20 -3.87 -6.44
N ILE A 154 -20.40 -3.08 -7.15
CA ILE A 154 -20.89 -2.16 -8.20
C ILE A 154 -21.61 -2.93 -9.29
N ARG A 155 -21.00 -4.00 -9.82
CA ARG A 155 -21.61 -4.84 -10.87
C ARG A 155 -22.91 -5.47 -10.39
N ALA A 156 -22.94 -6.00 -9.17
CA ALA A 156 -24.12 -6.62 -8.57
C ALA A 156 -25.28 -5.64 -8.36
N SER A 157 -24.99 -4.35 -8.17
CA SER A 157 -26.02 -3.31 -8.03
C SER A 157 -26.81 -3.05 -9.34
N GLY A 158 -26.28 -3.47 -10.49
CA GLY A 158 -26.85 -3.17 -11.80
C GLY A 158 -26.70 -1.70 -12.22
N ALA A 159 -26.06 -0.85 -11.42
CA ALA A 159 -25.83 0.54 -11.75
C ALA A 159 -24.79 0.67 -12.89
N PRO A 160 -25.08 1.41 -13.98
CA PRO A 160 -24.10 1.66 -15.03
C PRO A 160 -23.06 2.65 -14.52
N VAL A 161 -21.88 2.13 -14.27
CA VAL A 161 -20.78 2.84 -13.63
C VAL A 161 -19.56 2.83 -14.56
N GLN A 162 -18.84 3.95 -14.59
CA GLN A 162 -17.65 4.16 -15.41
C GLN A 162 -16.44 4.39 -14.49
N VAL A 163 -15.35 3.67 -14.73
CA VAL A 163 -14.06 3.92 -14.07
C VAL A 163 -13.36 5.05 -14.83
N GLU A 164 -13.15 6.17 -14.17
CA GLU A 164 -12.57 7.38 -14.75
C GLU A 164 -11.04 7.39 -14.65
N GLY A 165 -10.49 6.68 -13.67
CA GLY A 165 -9.05 6.55 -13.46
C GLY A 165 -8.69 6.13 -12.04
N ALA A 166 -7.44 5.76 -11.83
CA ALA A 166 -6.92 5.38 -10.52
C ALA A 166 -5.55 6.00 -10.23
N ASP A 167 -5.30 6.28 -8.96
CA ASP A 167 -4.00 6.70 -8.45
C ASP A 167 -3.51 5.70 -7.41
N ILE A 168 -2.28 5.24 -7.53
CA ILE A 168 -1.65 4.30 -6.60
C ILE A 168 -0.34 4.86 -6.06
N SER A 169 -0.13 4.69 -4.77
CA SER A 169 1.09 5.05 -4.05
C SER A 169 1.35 4.01 -2.96
N ASP A 170 2.51 4.10 -2.29
CA ASP A 170 2.86 3.22 -1.17
C ASP A 170 1.85 3.30 -0.01
N ARG A 171 1.16 4.44 0.15
CA ARG A 171 0.28 4.71 1.28
C ARG A 171 -1.21 4.69 0.95
N ARG A 172 -1.56 4.96 -0.30
CA ARG A 172 -2.94 5.21 -0.71
C ARG A 172 -3.20 4.67 -2.10
N PHE A 173 -4.39 4.12 -2.26
CA PHE A 173 -4.99 3.76 -3.54
C PHE A 173 -6.29 4.55 -3.68
N TYR A 174 -6.44 5.28 -4.77
CA TYR A 174 -7.66 6.01 -5.10
C TYR A 174 -8.22 5.47 -6.41
N LEU A 175 -9.53 5.22 -6.43
CA LEU A 175 -10.28 4.88 -7.63
C LEU A 175 -11.35 5.93 -7.85
N LYS A 176 -11.34 6.55 -9.02
CA LYS A 176 -12.37 7.49 -9.44
C LYS A 176 -13.40 6.76 -10.30
N VAL A 177 -14.64 6.87 -9.86
CA VAL A 177 -15.77 6.17 -10.46
C VAL A 177 -16.90 7.17 -10.67
N SER A 178 -17.58 7.10 -11.81
CA SER A 178 -18.74 7.94 -12.13
C SER A 178 -19.97 7.08 -12.43
N ALA A 179 -21.14 7.56 -12.02
CA ALA A 179 -22.42 6.89 -12.27
C ALA A 179 -23.38 7.89 -12.94
N PRO A 180 -23.37 7.99 -14.28
CA PRO A 180 -24.15 9.00 -15.01
C PRO A 180 -25.65 8.94 -14.69
N THR A 181 -26.21 7.74 -14.54
CA THR A 181 -27.63 7.54 -14.22
C THR A 181 -27.98 8.04 -12.82
N VAL A 182 -27.13 7.77 -11.82
CA VAL A 182 -27.33 8.29 -10.46
C VAL A 182 -27.27 9.82 -10.46
N ARG A 183 -26.33 10.41 -11.20
CA ARG A 183 -26.24 11.86 -11.37
C ARG A 183 -27.50 12.46 -12.00
N ALA A 184 -28.08 11.80 -13.01
CA ALA A 184 -29.32 12.24 -13.64
C ALA A 184 -30.52 12.16 -12.68
N LEU A 185 -30.57 11.15 -11.81
CA LEU A 185 -31.64 10.95 -10.83
C LEU A 185 -31.45 11.80 -9.55
N ALA A 186 -30.25 12.34 -9.32
CA ALA A 186 -29.88 13.04 -8.09
C ALA A 186 -30.86 14.16 -7.67
N PRO A 187 -31.38 15.03 -8.56
CA PRO A 187 -32.35 16.05 -8.15
C PRO A 187 -33.62 15.47 -7.50
N GLY A 188 -34.11 14.33 -8.02
CA GLY A 188 -35.26 13.63 -7.46
C GLY A 188 -34.91 12.89 -6.16
N LEU A 189 -33.78 12.17 -6.14
CA LEU A 189 -33.32 11.44 -4.96
C LEU A 189 -33.04 12.37 -3.77
N LEU A 190 -32.58 13.58 -4.05
CA LEU A 190 -32.17 14.57 -3.04
C LEU A 190 -33.22 15.66 -2.79
N ALA A 191 -34.42 15.56 -3.38
CA ALA A 191 -35.45 16.60 -3.29
C ALA A 191 -35.82 16.97 -1.84
N ASN A 192 -35.87 15.97 -0.95
CA ASN A 192 -36.19 16.14 0.46
C ASN A 192 -34.96 16.10 1.37
N TYR A 193 -33.75 16.02 0.79
CA TYR A 193 -32.52 16.02 1.57
C TYR A 193 -32.12 17.46 1.93
N ARG A 194 -31.67 17.65 3.17
CA ARG A 194 -31.07 18.89 3.67
C ARG A 194 -29.68 18.57 4.20
N SER A 195 -28.68 19.28 3.68
CA SER A 195 -27.29 19.10 4.11
C SER A 195 -27.13 19.50 5.58
N PRO A 196 -26.58 18.63 6.45
CA PRO A 196 -26.32 18.96 7.85
C PRO A 196 -25.14 19.94 8.02
N PHE A 197 -24.34 20.15 6.97
CA PHE A 197 -23.15 21.01 7.03
C PHE A 197 -23.44 22.47 6.67
N ASN A 198 -24.44 22.72 5.82
CA ASN A 198 -24.73 24.07 5.31
C ASN A 198 -26.21 24.38 5.14
N GLY A 199 -27.12 23.46 5.49
CA GLY A 199 -28.57 23.66 5.47
C GLY A 199 -29.22 23.75 4.08
N ARG A 200 -28.44 23.69 3.00
CA ARG A 200 -28.95 23.80 1.63
C ARG A 200 -29.75 22.57 1.22
N SER A 201 -30.69 22.76 0.29
CA SER A 201 -31.44 21.65 -0.31
C SER A 201 -30.49 20.80 -1.15
N GLY A 202 -30.68 19.48 -1.11
CA GLY A 202 -29.92 18.57 -1.98
C GLY A 202 -30.15 18.83 -3.47
N ALA A 203 -31.29 19.44 -3.84
CA ALA A 203 -31.57 19.90 -5.20
C ALA A 203 -30.66 21.06 -5.67
N ASP A 204 -30.10 21.85 -4.74
CA ASP A 204 -29.24 23.02 -5.07
C ASP A 204 -27.78 22.63 -5.36
N LEU A 205 -27.41 21.36 -5.09
CA LEU A 205 -26.07 20.78 -5.28
C LEU A 205 -26.17 19.28 -5.64
N PRO A 206 -26.61 18.92 -6.86
CA PRO A 206 -26.89 17.52 -7.24
C PRO A 206 -25.63 16.64 -7.46
N VAL A 207 -24.43 17.09 -7.08
CA VAL A 207 -23.19 16.35 -7.31
C VAL A 207 -22.83 15.56 -6.05
N VAL A 208 -23.15 14.26 -6.08
CA VAL A 208 -22.71 13.31 -5.06
C VAL A 208 -21.31 12.80 -5.44
N TRP A 209 -20.34 13.06 -4.57
CA TRP A 209 -19.02 12.41 -4.64
C TRP A 209 -19.04 11.22 -3.68
N ALA A 210 -18.79 10.02 -4.21
CA ALA A 210 -18.50 8.84 -3.42
C ALA A 210 -17.09 8.39 -3.78
N GLY A 211 -16.27 8.13 -2.76
CA GLY A 211 -14.92 7.62 -2.92
C GLY A 211 -14.57 6.73 -1.74
N PHE A 212 -13.79 5.68 -2.00
CA PHE A 212 -13.13 4.92 -0.95
C PHE A 212 -11.81 5.66 -0.61
N VAL A 213 -11.57 5.91 0.68
CA VAL A 213 -10.30 6.47 1.19
C VAL A 213 -9.57 5.40 1.97
#